data_AF-A0A858BTU0-F1
#
_entry.id   AF-A0A858BTU0-F1
#
_cell.length_a   1.000
_cell.length_b   1.000
_cell.length_c   1.000
_cell.angle_alpha   90.00
_cell.angle_beta   90.00
_cell.angle_gamma   90.00
#
_symmetry.space_group_name_H-M   'P 1'
#
loop_
_entity.id
_entity.type
_entity.pdbx_description
1 polymer ?
#
loop_
_entity_poly.entity_id
_entity_poly.type
_entity_poly.pdbx_seq_one_letter_code
_entity_poly.pdbx_strand_id
1 'polypeptide(L)'
;MKIMQKFRVLAMAAFVLTILGQSALAESGYNDIEKHWNKENITKWQSNNTILGYEDGSFKPDNAVTRAEFSVILNRVFQLPAATTSLGDFIDISAKSWYANAVGQMKEAGIINGYEDGTFQPNKYITRQEACMLLSRAFEISGADTNVLASYTDKSEVDQWARSAVAGLVQEGYLQGSNNTIKAKNNITRAELVALIENMAGNVWNSSQAADVVEGNLVINSDAAVLNDVTIKGDLFLTQGIGQGQVDLNNV
;
A
#
# COMPACT_ATOMS: atom_id res chain seq x y z
N MET A 1 -48.47 -29.94 3.27
CA MET A 1 -48.70 -30.25 1.84
C MET A 1 -47.42 -29.94 1.07
N LYS A 2 -46.86 -30.96 0.39
CA LYS A 2 -45.85 -30.96 -0.70
C LYS A 2 -44.51 -30.24 -0.46
N ILE A 3 -43.39 -30.95 -0.20
CA ILE A 3 -42.55 -31.83 -1.08
C ILE A 3 -41.35 -31.06 -1.67
N MET A 4 -40.15 -31.42 -1.17
CA MET A 4 -38.87 -31.74 -1.87
C MET A 4 -38.37 -30.81 -2.99
N GLN A 5 -37.05 -30.55 -3.09
CA GLN A 5 -36.10 -31.53 -3.64
C GLN A 5 -34.68 -31.37 -3.07
N LYS A 6 -34.14 -32.50 -2.59
CA LYS A 6 -32.70 -32.71 -2.37
C LYS A 6 -32.04 -32.88 -3.74
N PHE A 7 -31.11 -32.00 -4.09
CA PHE A 7 -30.26 -32.21 -5.26
C PHE A 7 -29.19 -33.24 -4.94
N ARG A 8 -29.25 -34.38 -5.66
CA ARG A 8 -28.13 -35.30 -5.84
C ARG A 8 -27.28 -34.76 -6.98
N VAL A 9 -26.06 -34.31 -6.69
CA VAL A 9 -25.08 -34.02 -7.74
C VAL A 9 -24.45 -35.34 -8.17
N LEU A 10 -24.61 -35.65 -9.45
CA LEU A 10 -24.03 -36.78 -10.14
C LEU A 10 -22.53 -36.54 -10.30
N ALA A 11 -21.71 -37.45 -9.75
CA ALA A 11 -20.29 -37.50 -10.03
C ALA A 11 -20.06 -38.15 -11.41
N MET A 12 -19.52 -37.40 -12.37
CA MET A 12 -18.61 -37.88 -13.41
C MET A 12 -18.19 -36.71 -14.32
N ALA A 13 -16.98 -36.22 -14.13
CA ALA A 13 -16.19 -35.60 -15.18
C ALA A 13 -14.73 -36.02 -14.96
N ALA A 14 -14.15 -36.65 -15.98
CA ALA A 14 -12.80 -37.15 -15.98
C ALA A 14 -11.79 -36.02 -15.74
N PHE A 15 -10.99 -36.14 -14.67
CA PHE A 15 -9.89 -35.22 -14.42
C PHE A 15 -8.68 -35.70 -15.24
N VAL A 16 -8.52 -35.13 -16.43
CA VAL A 16 -7.26 -35.21 -17.16
C VAL A 16 -6.25 -34.38 -16.38
N LEU A 17 -5.40 -35.07 -15.61
CA LEU A 17 -4.29 -34.47 -14.87
C LEU A 17 -3.16 -34.12 -15.86
N THR A 18 -3.35 -33.08 -16.68
CA THR A 18 -2.21 -32.39 -17.28
C THR A 18 -1.56 -31.57 -16.20
N ILE A 19 -0.49 -32.13 -15.62
CA ILE A 19 0.48 -31.39 -14.83
C ILE A 19 1.19 -30.45 -15.82
N LEU A 20 0.56 -29.33 -16.16
CA LEU A 20 1.33 -28.16 -16.56
C LEU A 20 2.10 -27.78 -15.30
N GLY A 21 3.42 -27.89 -15.39
CA GLY A 21 4.32 -27.59 -14.29
C GLY A 21 3.91 -26.28 -13.65
N GLN A 22 3.27 -26.38 -12.49
CA GLN A 22 3.26 -25.31 -11.53
C GLN A 22 4.72 -25.17 -11.15
N SER A 23 5.41 -24.23 -11.77
CA SER A 23 6.59 -23.65 -11.16
C SER A 23 6.11 -23.18 -9.80
N ALA A 24 6.42 -23.97 -8.77
CA ALA A 24 6.37 -23.50 -7.40
C ALA A 24 7.15 -22.20 -7.41
N LEU A 25 6.45 -21.07 -7.32
CA LEU A 25 7.11 -19.81 -7.04
C LEU A 25 7.82 -20.07 -5.73
N ALA A 26 9.15 -20.12 -5.79
CA ALA A 26 9.97 -20.59 -4.71
C ALA A 26 9.57 -19.83 -3.44
N GLU A 27 9.10 -20.59 -2.46
CA GLU A 27 8.91 -20.21 -1.07
C GLU A 27 10.28 -20.01 -0.41
N SER A 28 11.19 -19.28 -1.06
CA SER A 28 12.48 -18.86 -0.53
C SER A 28 12.52 -17.35 -0.63
N GLY A 29 12.59 -16.68 0.52
CA GLY A 29 12.67 -15.22 0.61
C GLY A 29 13.82 -14.64 -0.22
N TYR A 30 13.80 -13.32 -0.39
CA TYR A 30 14.80 -12.64 -1.19
C TYR A 30 16.19 -12.72 -0.53
N ASN A 31 17.19 -13.28 -1.23
CA ASN A 31 18.54 -13.44 -0.66
C ASN A 31 19.20 -12.10 -0.30
N ASP A 32 18.83 -11.02 -1.00
CA ASP A 32 19.38 -9.67 -0.82
C ASP A 32 18.77 -8.90 0.37
N ILE A 33 17.81 -9.48 1.09
CA ILE A 33 17.27 -8.88 2.33
C ILE A 33 17.72 -9.59 3.61
N GLU A 34 18.47 -10.69 3.51
CA GLU A 34 18.79 -11.55 4.66
C GLU A 34 19.44 -10.84 5.85
N LYS A 35 20.25 -9.81 5.58
CA LYS A 35 20.92 -8.97 6.60
C LYS A 35 20.42 -7.53 6.58
N HIS A 36 19.35 -7.25 5.85
CA HIS A 36 18.85 -5.90 5.67
C HIS A 36 18.02 -5.48 6.87
N TRP A 37 18.18 -4.23 7.33
CA TRP A 37 17.53 -3.73 8.55
C TRP A 37 16.01 -3.83 8.52
N ASN A 38 15.41 -3.77 7.33
CA ASN A 38 13.96 -3.85 7.13
C ASN A 38 13.45 -5.23 6.70
N LYS A 39 14.22 -6.31 6.92
CA LYS A 39 13.87 -7.66 6.45
C LYS A 39 12.46 -8.08 6.87
N GLU A 40 12.14 -7.95 8.16
CA GLU A 40 10.88 -8.45 8.74
C GLU A 40 9.66 -7.81 8.08
N ASN A 41 9.68 -6.47 7.95
CA ASN A 41 8.59 -5.75 7.29
C ASN A 41 8.49 -6.12 5.81
N ILE A 42 9.62 -6.26 5.11
CA ILE A 42 9.62 -6.70 3.70
C ILE A 42 8.97 -8.09 3.58
N THR A 43 9.35 -9.04 4.43
CA THR A 43 8.77 -10.39 4.44
C THR A 43 7.26 -10.37 4.75
N LYS A 44 6.83 -9.57 5.73
CA LYS A 44 5.41 -9.41 6.09
C LYS A 44 4.58 -8.85 4.92
N TRP A 45 5.03 -7.76 4.30
CA TRP A 45 4.30 -7.14 3.20
C TRP A 45 4.37 -7.96 1.89
N GLN A 46 5.38 -8.81 1.76
CA GLN A 46 5.44 -9.83 0.72
C GLN A 46 4.41 -10.94 0.94
N SER A 47 4.28 -11.49 2.15
CA SER A 47 3.27 -12.53 2.44
C SER A 47 1.84 -12.02 2.25
N ASN A 48 1.63 -10.72 2.41
CA ASN A 48 0.35 -10.05 2.14
C ASN A 48 0.15 -9.69 0.65
N ASN A 49 1.00 -10.17 -0.26
CA ASN A 49 0.98 -9.85 -1.70
C ASN A 49 0.98 -8.35 -2.03
N THR A 50 1.42 -7.50 -1.11
CA THR A 50 1.41 -6.05 -1.27
C THR A 50 2.66 -5.58 -1.98
N ILE A 51 3.82 -6.07 -1.54
CA ILE A 51 5.11 -5.70 -2.11
C ILE A 51 5.78 -6.95 -2.67
N LEU A 52 6.06 -6.90 -3.97
CA LEU A 52 6.71 -7.99 -4.70
C LEU A 52 8.10 -7.52 -5.15
N GLY A 53 9.05 -8.44 -5.10
CA GLY A 53 10.36 -8.30 -5.74
C GLY A 53 10.29 -8.48 -7.26
N TYR A 54 11.46 -8.54 -7.87
CA TYR A 54 11.63 -8.61 -9.31
C TYR A 54 11.62 -10.06 -9.81
N GLU A 55 11.41 -10.23 -11.12
CA GLU A 55 11.39 -11.54 -11.78
C GLU A 55 12.71 -12.32 -11.63
N ASP A 56 13.82 -11.60 -11.38
CA ASP A 56 15.15 -12.17 -11.11
C ASP A 56 15.27 -12.78 -9.70
N GLY A 57 14.21 -12.73 -8.88
CA GLY A 57 14.20 -13.29 -7.53
C GLY A 57 14.88 -12.40 -6.48
N SER A 58 15.11 -11.11 -6.77
CA SER A 58 15.64 -10.13 -5.81
C SER A 58 14.58 -9.12 -5.36
N PHE A 59 14.77 -8.51 -4.19
CA PHE A 59 13.92 -7.42 -3.71
C PHE A 59 14.45 -6.03 -4.06
N LYS A 60 15.77 -5.89 -4.11
CA LYS A 60 16.55 -4.65 -4.28
C LYS A 60 16.18 -3.58 -3.23
N PRO A 61 16.37 -3.84 -1.93
CA PRO A 61 15.86 -2.99 -0.85
C PRO A 61 16.38 -1.54 -0.91
N ASP A 62 17.60 -1.33 -1.38
CA ASP A 62 18.24 -0.02 -1.46
C ASP A 62 18.02 0.72 -2.79
N ASN A 63 17.31 0.10 -3.75
CA ASN A 63 16.99 0.78 -5.01
C ASN A 63 15.92 1.86 -4.79
N ALA A 64 16.07 2.97 -5.51
CA ALA A 64 15.06 4.01 -5.58
C ALA A 64 13.76 3.50 -6.24
N VAL A 65 12.62 3.97 -5.76
CA VAL A 65 11.29 3.60 -6.26
C VAL A 65 10.83 4.56 -7.33
N THR A 66 10.38 4.06 -8.48
CA THR A 66 9.73 4.88 -9.51
C THR A 66 8.31 5.26 -9.10
N ARG A 67 7.78 6.36 -9.65
CA ARG A 67 6.38 6.76 -9.39
C ARG A 67 5.37 5.70 -9.80
N ALA A 68 5.64 4.94 -10.85
CA ALA A 68 4.84 3.78 -11.25
C ALA A 68 4.85 2.67 -10.19
N GLU A 69 6.03 2.26 -9.71
CA GLU A 69 6.16 1.24 -8.66
C GLU A 69 5.50 1.68 -7.36
N PHE A 70 5.72 2.93 -6.94
CA PHE A 70 5.08 3.50 -5.75
C PHE A 70 3.56 3.40 -5.85
N SER A 71 2.99 3.76 -7.00
CA SER A 71 1.54 3.76 -7.20
C SER A 71 0.96 2.35 -7.12
N VAL A 72 1.64 1.37 -7.73
CA VAL A 72 1.19 -0.04 -7.65
C VAL A 72 1.30 -0.59 -6.24
N ILE A 73 2.37 -0.26 -5.51
CA ILE A 73 2.53 -0.69 -4.11
C ILE A 73 1.42 -0.09 -3.24
N LEU A 74 1.21 1.22 -3.31
CA LEU A 74 0.22 1.90 -2.49
C LEU A 74 -1.20 1.42 -2.83
N ASN A 75 -1.51 1.24 -4.11
CA ASN A 75 -2.81 0.72 -4.53
C ASN A 75 -3.09 -0.69 -4.01
N ARG A 76 -2.07 -1.54 -3.80
CA ARG A 76 -2.27 -2.88 -3.19
C ARG A 76 -2.57 -2.81 -1.69
N VAL A 77 -2.06 -1.80 -0.99
CA VAL A 77 -2.42 -1.54 0.41
C VAL A 77 -3.88 -1.11 0.50
N PHE A 78 -4.34 -0.24 -0.41
CA PHE A 78 -5.66 0.37 -0.34
C PHE A 78 -6.75 -0.38 -1.10
N GLN A 79 -6.38 -1.26 -2.03
CA GLN A 79 -7.27 -2.01 -2.95
C GLN A 79 -8.34 -1.12 -3.58
N LEU A 80 -7.94 0.06 -4.08
CA LEU A 80 -8.90 1.07 -4.54
C LEU A 80 -9.85 0.48 -5.60
N PRO A 81 -11.12 0.93 -5.66
CA PRO A 81 -12.08 0.46 -6.65
C PRO A 81 -11.57 0.68 -8.07
N ALA A 82 -12.09 -0.09 -9.03
CA ALA A 82 -11.77 0.14 -10.43
C ALA A 82 -12.12 1.58 -10.82
N ALA A 83 -11.18 2.25 -11.49
CA ALA A 83 -11.41 3.60 -11.99
C ALA A 83 -12.54 3.56 -13.04
N THR A 84 -13.55 4.41 -12.86
CA THR A 84 -14.64 4.60 -13.82
C THR A 84 -14.28 5.68 -14.84
N THR A 85 -13.31 6.52 -14.51
CA THR A 85 -12.77 7.55 -15.39
C THR A 85 -11.54 7.04 -16.14
N SER A 86 -11.33 7.56 -17.35
CA SER A 86 -10.05 7.36 -18.05
C SER A 86 -8.90 7.85 -17.17
N LEU A 87 -7.67 7.37 -17.43
CA LEU A 87 -6.41 7.91 -16.85
C LEU A 87 -6.30 9.44 -16.97
N GLY A 88 -7.17 10.05 -17.77
CA GLY A 88 -7.35 11.47 -17.97
C GLY A 88 -6.24 12.00 -18.86
N ASP A 89 -5.91 13.28 -18.65
CA ASP A 89 -4.96 14.05 -19.47
C ASP A 89 -3.50 13.62 -19.37
N PHE A 90 -3.18 12.48 -18.73
CA PHE A 90 -1.79 12.01 -18.65
C PHE A 90 -1.28 11.58 -20.01
N ILE A 91 -0.50 12.46 -20.63
CA ILE A 91 0.02 12.27 -21.99
C ILE A 91 1.11 11.18 -22.09
N ASP A 92 1.65 10.76 -20.95
CA ASP A 92 2.79 9.84 -20.84
C ASP A 92 2.43 8.47 -20.23
N ILE A 93 1.14 8.16 -20.12
CA ILE A 93 0.67 6.83 -19.69
C ILE A 93 -0.08 6.13 -20.82
N SER A 94 0.46 4.99 -21.23
CA SER A 94 -0.27 4.03 -22.06
C SER A 94 -1.26 3.24 -21.20
N ALA A 95 -2.50 3.09 -21.67
CA ALA A 95 -3.50 2.22 -21.01
C ALA A 95 -3.08 0.74 -20.91
N LYS A 96 -2.05 0.33 -21.67
CA LYS A 96 -1.47 -1.03 -21.61
C LYS A 96 -0.34 -1.17 -20.60
N SER A 97 0.11 -0.07 -19.98
CA SER A 97 1.17 -0.12 -18.98
C SER A 97 0.71 -0.90 -17.75
N TRP A 98 1.58 -1.71 -17.17
CA TRP A 98 1.29 -2.53 -15.97
C TRP A 98 0.85 -1.71 -14.75
N TYR A 99 1.23 -0.42 -14.70
CA TYR A 99 0.85 0.52 -13.64
C TYR A 99 -0.39 1.36 -13.97
N ALA A 100 -0.92 1.29 -15.20
CA ALA A 100 -1.99 2.17 -15.67
C ALA A 100 -3.20 2.12 -14.74
N ASN A 101 -3.72 0.91 -14.45
CA ASN A 101 -4.88 0.75 -13.58
C ASN A 101 -4.66 1.39 -12.21
N ALA A 102 -3.53 1.08 -11.54
CA ALA A 102 -3.24 1.64 -10.22
C ALA A 102 -3.19 3.17 -10.24
N VAL A 103 -2.57 3.78 -11.25
CA VAL A 103 -2.52 5.24 -11.38
C VAL A 103 -3.91 5.83 -11.62
N GLY A 104 -4.75 5.20 -12.45
CA GLY A 104 -6.13 5.64 -12.67
C GLY A 104 -6.96 5.60 -11.40
N GLN A 105 -6.86 4.52 -10.63
CA GLN A 105 -7.60 4.35 -9.37
C GLN A 105 -7.16 5.37 -8.33
N MET A 106 -5.86 5.59 -8.19
CA MET A 106 -5.31 6.61 -7.28
C MET A 106 -5.66 8.04 -7.71
N LYS A 107 -5.83 8.29 -9.01
CA LYS A 107 -6.31 9.58 -9.52
C LYS A 107 -7.77 9.81 -9.15
N GLU A 108 -8.63 8.82 -9.39
CA GLU A 108 -10.06 8.88 -9.04
C GLU A 108 -10.28 9.02 -7.52
N ALA A 109 -9.41 8.39 -6.73
CA ALA A 109 -9.37 8.54 -5.27
C ALA A 109 -8.83 9.90 -4.78
N GLY A 110 -8.36 10.78 -5.69
CA GLY A 110 -7.81 12.10 -5.33
C GLY A 110 -6.39 12.07 -4.73
N ILE A 111 -5.71 10.93 -4.77
CA ILE A 111 -4.36 10.77 -4.22
C ILE A 111 -3.31 11.37 -5.17
N ILE A 112 -3.45 11.08 -6.47
CA ILE A 112 -2.51 11.52 -7.53
C ILE A 112 -3.17 12.50 -8.48
N ASN A 113 -2.55 13.66 -8.69
CA ASN A 113 -2.97 14.65 -9.68
C ASN A 113 -2.02 14.78 -10.89
N GLY A 114 -0.82 14.19 -10.80
CA GLY A 114 0.27 14.41 -11.77
C GLY A 114 0.89 15.80 -11.68
N TYR A 115 1.52 16.25 -12.76
CA TYR A 115 2.18 17.54 -12.87
C TYR A 115 1.37 18.51 -13.73
N GLU A 116 1.64 19.82 -13.59
CA GLU A 116 0.93 20.89 -14.30
C GLU A 116 1.06 20.81 -15.84
N ASP A 117 2.10 20.14 -16.34
CA ASP A 117 2.34 19.90 -17.77
C ASP A 117 1.51 18.74 -18.35
N GLY A 118 0.61 18.16 -17.55
CA GLY A 118 -0.21 17.02 -17.96
C GLY A 118 0.54 15.68 -17.95
N THR A 119 1.72 15.60 -17.32
CA THR A 119 2.47 14.34 -17.19
C THR A 119 2.29 13.69 -15.82
N PHE A 120 2.48 12.36 -15.77
CA PHE A 120 2.61 11.61 -14.53
C PHE A 120 4.08 11.29 -14.19
N GLN A 121 4.95 11.18 -15.19
CA GLN A 121 6.37 10.81 -15.12
C GLN A 121 6.58 9.44 -14.46
N PRO A 122 6.04 8.34 -15.02
CA PRO A 122 6.02 7.03 -14.37
C PRO A 122 7.39 6.47 -14.02
N ASN A 123 8.41 6.76 -14.84
CA ASN A 123 9.78 6.27 -14.65
C ASN A 123 10.65 7.18 -13.77
N LYS A 124 10.14 8.36 -13.37
CA LYS A 124 10.86 9.23 -12.46
C LYS A 124 10.87 8.60 -11.06
N TYR A 125 12.02 8.63 -10.41
CA TYR A 125 12.13 8.23 -9.01
C TYR A 125 11.39 9.22 -8.10
N ILE A 126 10.65 8.69 -7.13
CA ILE A 126 9.88 9.51 -6.20
C ILE A 126 10.76 9.97 -5.05
N THR A 127 10.73 11.28 -4.77
CA THR A 127 11.42 11.84 -3.61
C THR A 127 10.69 11.50 -2.32
N ARG A 128 11.39 11.53 -1.19
CA ARG A 128 10.81 11.27 0.13
C ARG A 128 9.66 12.22 0.45
N GLN A 129 9.77 13.50 0.09
CA GLN A 129 8.68 14.48 0.30
C GLN A 129 7.47 14.23 -0.62
N GLU A 130 7.67 13.78 -1.86
CA GLU A 130 6.57 13.39 -2.75
C GLU A 130 5.85 12.14 -2.20
N ALA A 131 6.61 11.15 -1.70
CA ALA A 131 6.05 9.97 -1.05
C ALA A 131 5.21 10.35 0.19
N CYS A 132 5.72 11.23 1.05
CA CYS A 132 4.99 11.72 2.23
C CYS A 132 3.70 12.44 1.85
N MET A 133 3.71 13.26 0.80
CA MET A 133 2.51 13.94 0.30
C MET A 133 1.45 12.94 -0.18
N LEU A 134 1.82 11.94 -0.98
CA LEU A 134 0.87 10.95 -1.49
C LEU A 134 0.32 10.05 -0.37
N LEU A 135 1.18 9.65 0.58
CA LEU A 135 0.78 8.88 1.75
C LEU A 135 -0.14 9.68 2.68
N SER A 136 0.18 10.95 2.96
CA SER A 136 -0.67 11.84 3.74
C SER A 136 -2.05 12.00 3.13
N ARG A 137 -2.17 12.07 1.79
CA ARG A 137 -3.48 12.06 1.12
C ARG A 137 -4.20 10.73 1.25
N ALA A 138 -3.50 9.62 1.02
CA ALA A 138 -4.10 8.29 1.06
C ALA A 138 -4.63 7.92 2.46
N PHE A 139 -3.92 8.32 3.51
CA PHE A 139 -4.31 8.11 4.91
C PHE A 139 -5.06 9.31 5.53
N GLU A 140 -5.45 10.30 4.71
CA GLU A 140 -6.19 11.50 5.14
C GLU A 140 -5.55 12.29 6.30
N ILE A 141 -4.22 12.23 6.41
CA ILE A 141 -3.44 12.97 7.42
C ILE A 141 -3.46 14.45 7.05
N SER A 142 -4.02 15.27 7.93
CA SER A 142 -4.16 16.72 7.73
C SER A 142 -3.99 17.50 9.05
N GLY A 143 -3.86 18.82 8.98
CA GLY A 143 -3.84 19.69 10.16
C GLY A 143 -2.58 19.63 11.03
N ALA A 144 -1.47 19.10 10.51
CA ALA A 144 -0.25 18.92 11.27
C ALA A 144 0.42 20.24 11.70
N ASP A 145 0.98 20.28 12.92
CA ASP A 145 1.82 21.39 13.36
C ASP A 145 3.22 21.28 12.73
N THR A 146 3.52 22.17 11.80
CA THR A 146 4.83 22.18 11.12
C THR A 146 6.03 22.43 12.06
N ASN A 147 5.80 22.90 13.30
CA ASN A 147 6.86 23.06 14.29
C ASN A 147 7.51 21.74 14.70
N VAL A 148 6.85 20.58 14.51
CA VAL A 148 7.47 19.27 14.78
C VAL A 148 8.73 19.04 13.93
N LEU A 149 8.85 19.74 12.80
CA LEU A 149 10.02 19.67 11.94
C LEU A 149 11.24 20.41 12.53
N ALA A 150 11.07 21.21 13.60
CA ALA A 150 12.12 22.02 14.19
C ALA A 150 13.34 21.22 14.65
N SER A 151 13.14 19.96 15.06
CA SER A 151 14.18 19.01 15.49
C SER A 151 15.07 18.53 14.35
N TYR A 152 14.64 18.69 13.10
CA TYR A 152 15.40 18.29 11.92
C TYR A 152 16.31 19.42 11.43
N THR A 153 17.55 19.05 11.14
CA THR A 153 18.61 19.96 10.71
C THR A 153 18.42 20.43 9.26
N ASP A 154 17.79 19.60 8.43
CA ASP A 154 17.51 19.84 7.02
C ASP A 154 16.05 20.25 6.74
N LYS A 155 15.29 20.67 7.77
CA LYS A 155 13.88 21.10 7.62
C LYS A 155 13.66 22.19 6.57
N SER A 156 14.68 23.00 6.28
CA SER A 156 14.63 24.04 5.24
C SER A 156 14.54 23.46 3.83
N GLU A 157 15.02 22.22 3.62
CA GLU A 157 14.98 21.52 2.33
C GLU A 157 13.60 20.95 1.99
N VAL A 158 12.69 20.82 2.96
CA VAL A 158 11.30 20.41 2.70
C VAL A 158 10.60 21.55 1.96
N ASP A 159 10.11 21.29 0.75
CA ASP A 159 9.39 22.30 -0.02
C ASP A 159 8.11 22.73 0.69
N GLN A 160 7.72 23.99 0.54
CA GLN A 160 6.53 24.54 1.19
C GLN A 160 5.26 23.72 0.93
N TRP A 161 5.09 23.21 -0.30
CA TRP A 161 3.94 22.37 -0.65
C TRP A 161 3.93 21.00 0.06
N ALA A 162 5.09 20.50 0.49
CA ALA A 162 5.24 19.23 1.19
C ALA A 162 5.25 19.37 2.71
N ARG A 163 5.51 20.58 3.25
CA ARG A 163 5.75 20.79 4.69
C ARG A 163 4.66 20.21 5.57
N SER A 164 3.39 20.44 5.26
CA SER A 164 2.29 19.93 6.08
C SER A 164 2.22 18.40 6.07
N ALA A 165 2.45 17.76 4.91
CA ALA A 165 2.41 16.31 4.80
C ALA A 165 3.58 15.65 5.54
N VAL A 166 4.79 16.17 5.35
CA VAL A 166 5.99 15.69 6.07
C VAL A 166 5.82 15.89 7.58
N ALA A 167 5.33 17.05 8.01
CA ALA A 167 5.04 17.32 9.42
C ALA A 167 4.00 16.35 9.98
N GLY A 168 2.93 16.06 9.24
CA GLY A 168 1.91 15.09 9.66
C GLY A 168 2.51 13.71 9.90
N LEU A 169 3.26 13.18 8.95
CA LEU A 169 3.90 11.87 9.13
C LEU A 169 4.92 11.86 10.28
N VAL A 170 5.60 12.98 10.55
CA VAL A 170 6.49 13.11 11.72
C VAL A 170 5.69 13.15 13.03
N GLN A 171 4.63 13.93 13.07
CA GLN A 171 3.79 14.14 14.25
C GLN A 171 3.12 12.84 14.70
N GLU A 172 2.61 12.06 13.75
CA GLU A 172 2.01 10.74 14.00
C GLU A 172 3.07 9.64 14.26
N GLY A 173 4.36 9.98 14.21
CA GLY A 173 5.46 9.03 14.45
C GLY A 173 5.77 8.08 13.29
N TYR A 174 5.08 8.22 12.16
CA TYR A 174 5.26 7.39 10.97
C TYR A 174 6.60 7.65 10.24
N LEU A 175 7.05 8.90 10.24
CA LEU A 175 8.34 9.32 9.66
C LEU A 175 9.27 9.84 10.77
N GLN A 176 10.32 9.11 11.06
CA GLN A 176 11.28 9.52 12.09
C GLN A 176 12.54 10.21 11.52
N GLY A 177 12.86 9.98 10.24
CA GLY A 177 14.12 10.42 9.64
C GLY A 177 15.32 9.62 10.15
N SER A 178 16.54 10.12 9.94
CA SER A 178 17.78 9.50 10.41
C SER A 178 18.81 10.57 10.75
N ASN A 179 19.53 10.43 11.87
CA ASN A 179 20.53 11.41 12.33
C ASN A 179 20.02 12.86 12.31
N ASN A 180 18.79 13.09 12.79
CA ASN A 180 18.10 14.39 12.77
C ASN A 180 17.95 15.00 11.36
N THR A 181 17.83 14.17 10.32
CA THR A 181 17.55 14.59 8.94
C THR A 181 16.33 13.87 8.36
N ILE A 182 15.53 14.58 7.57
CA ILE A 182 14.40 14.03 6.81
C ILE A 182 14.87 13.49 5.45
N LYS A 183 15.85 14.15 4.85
CA LYS A 183 16.37 13.96 3.49
C LYS A 183 15.26 14.11 2.44
N ALA A 184 14.46 15.15 2.58
CA ALA A 184 13.22 15.37 1.83
C ALA A 184 13.38 15.24 0.30
N LYS A 185 14.53 15.67 -0.23
CA LYS A 185 14.85 15.68 -1.66
C LYS A 185 15.45 14.39 -2.18
N ASN A 186 15.88 13.48 -1.31
CA ASN A 186 16.42 12.20 -1.74
C ASN A 186 15.30 11.32 -2.29
N ASN A 187 15.64 10.46 -3.25
CA ASN A 187 14.73 9.41 -3.70
C ASN A 187 14.52 8.41 -2.56
N ILE A 188 13.27 8.00 -2.33
CA ILE A 188 12.97 6.97 -1.34
C ILE A 188 13.40 5.60 -1.86
N THR A 189 14.02 4.79 -1.01
CA THR A 189 14.35 3.41 -1.36
C THR A 189 13.14 2.49 -1.19
N ARG A 190 13.19 1.30 -1.79
CA ARG A 190 12.15 0.27 -1.62
C ARG A 190 11.96 -0.11 -0.16
N ALA A 191 13.05 -0.31 0.57
CA ALA A 191 12.97 -0.64 1.99
C ALA A 191 12.44 0.53 2.83
N GLU A 192 12.82 1.77 2.53
CA GLU A 192 12.27 2.93 3.24
C GLU A 192 10.77 3.08 2.99
N LEU A 193 10.30 2.84 1.77
CA LEU A 193 8.87 2.85 1.45
C LEU A 193 8.12 1.77 2.23
N VAL A 194 8.67 0.56 2.32
CA VAL A 194 8.08 -0.54 3.12
C VAL A 194 7.98 -0.15 4.59
N ALA A 195 9.03 0.46 5.17
CA ALA A 195 8.99 0.89 6.56
C ALA A 195 7.95 1.98 6.82
N LEU A 196 7.78 2.93 5.88
CA LEU A 196 6.70 3.92 5.99
C LEU A 196 5.32 3.25 5.92
N ILE A 197 5.12 2.32 4.99
CA ILE A 197 3.85 1.58 4.89
C ILE A 197 3.60 0.76 6.16
N GLU A 198 4.61 0.10 6.70
CA GLU A 198 4.48 -0.61 7.98
C GLU A 198 4.06 0.32 9.10
N ASN A 199 4.76 1.45 9.28
CA ASN A 199 4.45 2.38 10.36
C ASN A 199 3.03 2.97 10.23
N MET A 200 2.57 3.22 9.00
CA MET A 200 1.27 3.85 8.74
C MET A 200 0.12 2.84 8.71
N ALA A 201 0.24 1.76 7.96
CA ALA A 201 -0.83 0.79 7.80
C ALA A 201 -0.86 -0.22 8.94
N GLY A 202 0.31 -0.62 9.45
CA GLY A 202 0.47 -1.69 10.43
C GLY A 202 0.02 -3.03 9.85
N ASN A 203 -1.28 -3.25 9.79
CA ASN A 203 -1.89 -4.51 9.38
C ASN A 203 -2.91 -4.26 8.27
N VAL A 204 -3.15 -5.27 7.44
CA VAL A 204 -4.30 -5.30 6.51
C VAL A 204 -5.20 -6.45 6.96
N TRP A 205 -6.47 -6.15 7.15
CA TRP A 205 -7.45 -7.14 7.58
C TRP A 205 -7.50 -8.32 6.63
N ASN A 206 -7.51 -9.52 7.20
CA ASN A 206 -7.70 -10.76 6.49
C ASN A 206 -8.65 -11.63 7.31
N SER A 207 -9.81 -11.97 6.75
CA SER A 207 -10.87 -12.73 7.43
C SER A 207 -10.46 -14.16 7.83
N SER A 208 -9.32 -14.67 7.32
CA SER A 208 -8.73 -15.93 7.79
C SER A 208 -7.96 -15.82 9.11
N GLN A 209 -7.71 -14.59 9.60
CA GLN A 209 -7.04 -14.32 10.86
C GLN A 209 -8.06 -13.98 11.94
N ALA A 210 -8.16 -14.83 12.96
CA ALA A 210 -8.82 -14.48 14.22
C ALA A 210 -7.82 -13.76 15.11
N ALA A 211 -8.13 -12.54 15.54
CA ALA A 211 -7.30 -11.78 16.47
C ALA A 211 -8.17 -11.01 17.46
N ASP A 212 -7.96 -11.26 18.76
CA ASP A 212 -8.62 -10.50 19.84
C ASP A 212 -7.97 -9.12 20.04
N VAL A 213 -6.67 -9.01 19.70
CA VAL A 213 -5.89 -7.77 19.80
C VAL A 213 -5.04 -7.59 18.55
N VAL A 214 -5.11 -6.40 17.96
CA VAL A 214 -4.25 -5.98 16.85
C VAL A 214 -3.27 -4.93 17.38
N GLU A 215 -1.99 -5.28 17.36
CA GLU A 215 -0.92 -4.34 17.67
C GLU A 215 -0.68 -3.40 16.49
N GLY A 216 -0.65 -2.09 16.76
CA GLY A 216 -0.54 -1.04 15.76
C GLY A 216 -1.84 -0.77 14.98
N ASN A 217 -1.68 -0.16 13.82
CA ASN A 217 -2.80 0.25 12.97
C ASN A 217 -3.40 -0.94 12.21
N LEU A 218 -4.65 -0.83 11.78
CA LEU A 218 -5.36 -1.82 10.98
C LEU A 218 -6.05 -1.16 9.79
N VAL A 219 -5.77 -1.65 8.59
CA VAL A 219 -6.42 -1.26 7.34
C VAL A 219 -7.47 -2.29 6.95
N ILE A 220 -8.71 -1.85 6.75
CA ILE A 220 -9.76 -2.62 6.09
C ILE A 220 -9.93 -2.07 4.68
N ASN A 221 -9.58 -2.89 3.69
CA ASN A 221 -9.54 -2.50 2.28
C ASN A 221 -10.40 -3.37 1.36
N SER A 222 -11.23 -4.25 1.92
CA SER A 222 -12.16 -5.09 1.18
C SER A 222 -13.54 -5.07 1.82
N ASP A 223 -14.55 -5.44 1.04
CA ASP A 223 -15.90 -5.63 1.56
C ASP A 223 -16.00 -6.86 2.47
N ALA A 224 -17.13 -6.97 3.17
CA ALA A 224 -17.48 -8.09 4.03
C ALA A 224 -16.47 -8.37 5.16
N ALA A 225 -15.73 -7.35 5.59
CA ALA A 225 -14.92 -7.43 6.81
C ALA A 225 -15.85 -7.42 8.03
N VAL A 226 -15.64 -8.38 8.94
CA VAL A 226 -16.41 -8.51 10.18
C VAL A 226 -15.42 -8.60 11.33
N LEU A 227 -15.40 -7.59 12.19
CA LEU A 227 -14.59 -7.56 13.40
C LEU A 227 -15.51 -7.72 14.60
N ASN A 228 -15.26 -8.74 15.42
CA ASN A 228 -16.00 -8.98 16.65
C ASN A 228 -15.02 -9.01 17.82
N ASP A 229 -15.25 -8.16 18.81
CA ASP A 229 -14.49 -8.14 20.07
C ASP A 229 -12.96 -7.95 19.86
N VAL A 230 -12.59 -7.13 18.87
CA VAL A 230 -11.19 -6.88 18.49
C VAL A 230 -10.72 -5.57 19.10
N THR A 231 -9.66 -5.59 19.91
CA THR A 231 -9.00 -4.36 20.38
C THR A 231 -7.87 -3.95 19.45
N ILE A 232 -7.95 -2.75 18.87
CA ILE A 232 -6.89 -2.18 18.03
C ILE A 232 -6.07 -1.19 18.86
N LYS A 233 -4.73 -1.35 18.89
CA LYS A 233 -3.84 -0.48 19.68
C LYS A 233 -3.42 0.80 18.95
N GLY A 234 -3.59 0.85 17.64
CA GLY A 234 -3.44 2.05 16.82
C GLY A 234 -4.75 2.47 16.15
N ASP A 235 -4.63 3.07 14.98
CA ASP A 235 -5.76 3.56 14.19
C ASP A 235 -6.41 2.45 13.36
N LEU A 236 -7.74 2.53 13.23
CA LEU A 236 -8.52 1.75 12.27
C LEU A 236 -8.78 2.58 11.01
N PHE A 237 -8.21 2.17 9.88
CA PHE A 237 -8.42 2.80 8.58
C PHE A 237 -9.42 2.01 7.75
N LEU A 238 -10.56 2.62 7.43
CA LEU A 238 -11.51 2.13 6.45
C LEU A 238 -11.19 2.78 5.10
N THR A 239 -10.74 2.00 4.13
CA THR A 239 -10.30 2.57 2.84
C THR A 239 -11.40 2.57 1.81
N GLN A 240 -11.20 3.37 0.76
CA GLN A 240 -12.07 3.37 -0.42
C GLN A 240 -12.13 1.99 -1.11
N GLY A 241 -11.20 1.07 -0.84
CA GLY A 241 -11.22 -0.28 -1.41
C GLY A 241 -12.41 -1.14 -0.97
N ILE A 242 -13.08 -0.78 0.12
CA ILE A 242 -14.37 -1.36 0.53
C ILE A 242 -15.44 -1.15 -0.57
N GLY A 243 -15.32 -0.09 -1.37
CA GLY A 243 -16.24 0.23 -2.45
C GLY A 243 -17.66 0.50 -1.94
N GLN A 244 -18.65 -0.19 -2.50
CA GLN A 244 -20.05 -0.15 -2.05
C GLN A 244 -20.39 -1.26 -1.05
N GLY A 245 -19.37 -1.98 -0.58
CA GLY A 245 -19.50 -3.07 0.38
C GLY A 245 -19.80 -2.60 1.80
N GLN A 246 -20.05 -3.57 2.68
CA GLN A 246 -20.31 -3.35 4.10
C GLN A 246 -19.14 -3.87 4.95
N VAL A 247 -18.85 -3.15 6.02
CA VAL A 247 -17.94 -3.57 7.10
C VAL A 247 -18.74 -3.60 8.39
N ASP A 248 -18.69 -4.72 9.10
CA ASP A 248 -19.37 -4.90 10.38
C ASP A 248 -18.36 -4.79 11.53
N LEU A 249 -18.53 -3.78 12.38
CA LEU A 249 -17.70 -3.54 13.55
C LEU A 249 -18.53 -3.78 14.81
N ASN A 250 -18.28 -4.90 15.48
CA ASN A 250 -18.98 -5.30 16.69
C ASN A 250 -18.00 -5.28 17.87
N ASN A 251 -18.09 -4.25 18.72
CA ASN A 251 -17.23 -4.07 19.89
C ASN A 251 -15.73 -4.00 19.51
N VAL A 252 -15.37 -2.95 18.76
CA VAL A 252 -14.01 -2.65 18.26
C VAL A 252 -13.50 -1.35 18.89
#